data_AF-A0A8W8JA59-F1
#
_entry.id   AF-A0A8W8JA59-F1
#
_cell.length_a   1.000
_cell.length_b   1.000
_cell.length_c   1.000
_cell.angle_alpha   90.00
_cell.angle_beta   90.00
_cell.angle_gamma   90.00
#
_symmetry.space_group_name_H-M   'P 1'
#
loop_
_entity.id
_entity.type
_entity.pdbx_description
1 polymer ?
#
loop_
_entity_poly.entity_id
_entity_poly.type
_entity_poly.pdbx_seq_one_letter_code
_entity_poly.pdbx_strand_id
1 'polypeptide(L)'
;MNNKKAREEKALSKELERQRKEQIRIAERKRKKQMGGSKDCLQYLILMLDTRIVNSGGHGVAIFKACEALGIQYITKEQTVPFSITWNRQVTSINVSRENQVETMKSEQTEEDVLVLLPVADFVNFVQNHKKCGSELGGGPTLTNYVQTVKQHLPNSFLSFVVIGMEKYFRDQKTKVQRKHRAAVLSNERATPCTYSDQGSVHRLDIEEV
;
A
#
# COMPACT_ATOMS: atom_id res chain seq x y z
N MET A 1 23.63 -12.17 64.44
CA MET A 1 23.89 -11.37 63.21
C MET A 1 23.26 -11.94 61.93
N ASN A 2 23.01 -13.25 61.80
CA ASN A 2 22.51 -13.87 60.55
C ASN A 2 21.08 -13.48 60.12
N ASN A 3 20.15 -13.23 61.05
CA ASN A 3 18.75 -12.90 60.70
C ASN A 3 18.57 -11.50 60.07
N LYS A 4 19.51 -10.58 60.34
CA LYS A 4 19.46 -9.22 59.77
C LYS A 4 19.85 -9.25 58.29
N LYS A 5 20.92 -9.96 57.95
CA LYS A 5 21.43 -10.11 56.58
C LYS A 5 20.43 -10.80 55.65
N ALA A 6 19.79 -11.87 56.11
CA ALA A 6 18.76 -12.58 55.33
C ALA A 6 17.51 -11.72 55.06
N ARG A 7 17.15 -10.83 55.99
CA ARG A 7 16.00 -9.91 55.83
C ARG A 7 16.31 -8.79 54.83
N GLU A 8 17.53 -8.27 54.84
CA GLU A 8 18.03 -7.28 53.88
C GLU A 8 18.11 -7.85 52.45
N GLU A 9 18.62 -9.08 52.29
CA GLU A 9 18.73 -9.76 51.00
C GLU A 9 17.35 -10.06 50.37
N LYS A 10 16.38 -10.49 51.18
CA LYS A 10 15.00 -10.69 50.74
C LYS A 10 14.30 -9.39 50.36
N ALA A 11 14.58 -8.29 51.08
CA ALA A 11 14.03 -6.98 50.75
C ALA A 11 14.60 -6.44 49.44
N LEU A 12 15.91 -6.60 49.23
CA LEU A 12 16.60 -6.21 47.98
C LEU A 12 16.06 -7.00 46.79
N SER A 13 15.90 -8.33 46.94
CA SER A 13 15.33 -9.19 45.91
C SER A 13 13.91 -8.77 45.50
N LYS A 14 13.05 -8.45 46.49
CA LYS A 14 11.68 -8.00 46.25
C LYS A 14 11.61 -6.64 45.54
N GLU A 15 12.49 -5.72 45.91
CA GLU A 15 12.56 -4.40 45.27
C GLU A 15 13.06 -4.52 43.81
N LEU A 16 14.08 -5.35 43.56
CA LEU A 16 14.57 -5.61 42.20
C LEU A 16 13.47 -6.23 41.33
N GLU A 17 12.68 -7.16 41.87
CA GLU A 17 11.54 -7.75 41.16
C GLU A 17 10.44 -6.70 40.86
N ARG A 18 10.19 -5.77 41.79
CA ARG A 18 9.23 -4.68 41.61
C ARG A 18 9.68 -3.72 40.50
N GLN A 19 10.95 -3.34 40.50
CA GLN A 19 11.54 -2.49 39.45
C GLN A 19 11.47 -3.15 38.09
N ARG A 20 11.78 -4.45 38.01
CA ARG A 20 11.67 -5.25 36.78
C ARG A 20 10.23 -5.26 36.24
N LYS A 21 9.25 -5.55 37.10
CA LYS A 21 7.83 -5.58 36.70
C LYS A 21 7.37 -4.21 36.17
N GLU A 22 7.82 -3.13 36.79
CA GLU A 22 7.49 -1.78 36.32
C GLU A 22 8.16 -1.46 34.98
N GLN A 23 9.42 -1.84 34.76
CA GLN A 23 10.10 -1.67 33.48
C GLN A 23 9.39 -2.43 32.34
N ILE A 24 9.01 -3.69 32.58
CA ILE A 24 8.23 -4.49 31.62
C ILE A 24 6.89 -3.81 31.33
N ARG A 25 6.17 -3.38 32.36
CA ARG A 25 4.87 -2.71 32.23
C ARG A 25 4.97 -1.41 31.42
N ILE A 26 6.00 -0.59 31.65
CA ILE A 26 6.23 0.64 30.89
C ILE A 26 6.50 0.31 29.42
N ALA A 27 7.35 -0.69 29.15
CA ALA A 27 7.70 -1.10 27.81
C ALA A 27 6.49 -1.71 27.06
N GLU A 28 5.67 -2.52 27.72
CA GLU A 28 4.43 -3.08 27.16
C GLU A 28 3.41 -1.99 26.86
N ARG A 29 3.26 -1.01 27.76
CA ARG A 29 2.40 0.15 27.52
C ARG A 29 2.86 0.93 26.29
N LYS A 30 4.17 1.10 26.10
CA LYS A 30 4.74 1.74 24.91
C LYS A 30 4.48 0.91 23.64
N ARG A 31 4.72 -0.39 23.67
CA ARG A 31 4.41 -1.30 22.56
C ARG A 31 2.93 -1.28 22.19
N LYS A 32 2.03 -1.24 23.17
CA LYS A 32 0.58 -1.15 22.94
C LYS A 32 0.20 0.15 22.24
N LYS A 33 0.82 1.29 22.59
CA LYS A 33 0.61 2.56 21.88
C LYS A 33 1.08 2.50 20.42
N GLN A 34 2.19 1.80 20.16
CA GLN A 34 2.73 1.61 18.80
C GLN A 34 1.81 0.77 17.92
N MET A 35 1.22 -0.30 18.48
CA MET A 35 0.39 -1.30 17.75
C MET A 35 -1.11 -0.95 17.68
N GLY A 36 -1.50 0.33 17.71
CA GLY A 36 -2.92 0.72 17.52
C GLY A 36 -3.74 0.87 18.81
N GLY A 37 -3.13 0.76 19.99
CA GLY A 37 -3.82 1.01 21.26
C GLY A 37 -3.98 2.49 21.63
N SER A 38 -3.68 3.42 20.73
CA SER A 38 -3.75 4.89 20.93
C SER A 38 -4.12 5.61 19.64
N LYS A 39 -4.64 6.82 19.75
CA LYS A 39 -4.85 7.75 18.63
C LYS A 39 -3.54 8.12 17.92
N ASP A 40 -2.42 8.04 18.64
CA ASP A 40 -1.09 8.41 18.13
C ASP A 40 -0.37 7.23 17.42
N CYS A 41 -1.04 6.11 17.16
CA CYS A 41 -0.39 4.93 16.58
C CYS A 41 0.21 5.19 15.19
N LEU A 42 -0.34 6.16 14.46
CA LEU A 42 0.10 6.57 13.13
C LEU A 42 1.51 7.19 13.14
N GLN A 43 1.93 7.83 14.23
CA GLN A 43 3.26 8.44 14.34
C GLN A 43 4.40 7.40 14.33
N TYR A 44 4.06 6.13 14.55
CA TYR A 44 5.00 5.01 14.51
C TYR A 44 5.00 4.29 13.16
N LEU A 45 4.12 4.68 12.24
CA LEU A 45 4.15 4.21 10.87
C LEU A 45 5.15 5.03 10.06
N ILE A 46 5.82 4.32 9.16
CA ILE A 46 6.71 4.84 8.15
C ILE A 46 6.16 4.36 6.81
N LEU A 47 5.69 5.29 6.00
CA LEU A 47 5.20 5.02 4.66
C LEU A 47 6.39 4.85 3.71
N MET A 48 6.48 3.70 3.07
CA MET A 48 7.51 3.41 2.08
C MET A 48 6.91 3.60 0.67
N LEU A 49 7.31 4.67 -0.01
CA LEU A 49 6.71 5.10 -1.27
C LEU A 49 7.64 4.79 -2.45
N ASP A 50 7.13 4.13 -3.48
CA ASP A 50 7.89 3.91 -4.71
C ASP A 50 8.18 5.24 -5.45
N THR A 51 9.42 5.41 -5.92
CA THR A 51 9.87 6.62 -6.63
C THR A 51 9.02 6.95 -7.86
N ARG A 52 8.45 5.95 -8.54
CA ARG A 52 7.61 6.16 -9.73
C ARG A 52 6.29 6.83 -9.39
N ILE A 53 5.78 6.66 -8.16
CA ILE A 53 4.58 7.39 -7.68
C ILE A 53 4.92 8.86 -7.48
N VAL A 54 6.08 9.14 -6.88
CA VAL A 54 6.53 10.51 -6.62
C VAL A 54 6.73 11.29 -7.92
N ASN A 55 7.30 10.62 -8.91
CA ASN A 55 7.62 11.22 -10.21
C ASN A 55 6.43 11.24 -11.19
N SER A 56 5.28 10.64 -10.83
CA SER A 56 4.11 10.58 -11.72
C SER A 56 3.02 11.58 -11.31
N GLY A 57 2.58 12.39 -12.29
CA GLY A 57 1.26 13.04 -12.31
C GLY A 57 0.86 13.92 -11.12
N GLY A 58 1.78 14.28 -10.22
CA GLY A 58 1.48 15.02 -9.00
C GLY A 58 0.91 14.18 -7.85
N HIS A 59 0.85 12.85 -7.99
CA HIS A 59 0.29 11.96 -6.95
C HIS A 59 1.12 11.99 -5.65
N GLY A 60 2.46 12.01 -5.78
CA GLY A 60 3.36 12.13 -4.62
C GLY A 60 3.06 13.34 -3.74
N VAL A 61 2.77 14.51 -4.33
CA VAL A 61 2.49 15.74 -3.57
C VAL A 61 1.27 15.59 -2.67
N ALA A 62 0.19 14.99 -3.18
CA ALA A 62 -1.01 14.75 -2.39
C ALA A 62 -0.74 13.79 -1.23
N ILE A 63 0.04 12.73 -1.47
CA ILE A 63 0.44 11.75 -0.45
C ILE A 63 1.31 12.40 0.63
N PHE A 64 2.29 13.21 0.26
CA PHE A 64 3.17 13.90 1.22
C PHE A 64 2.39 14.86 2.12
N LYS A 65 1.46 15.63 1.56
CA LYS A 65 0.58 16.51 2.34
C LYS A 65 -0.29 15.72 3.33
N ALA A 66 -0.81 14.57 2.91
CA ALA A 66 -1.58 13.70 3.80
C ALA A 66 -0.70 13.11 4.92
N CYS A 67 0.54 12.71 4.62
CA CYS A 67 1.49 12.22 5.62
C CYS A 67 1.83 13.30 6.64
N GLU A 68 2.11 14.53 6.18
CA GLU A 68 2.38 15.68 7.04
C GLU A 68 1.20 15.98 7.96
N ALA A 69 -0.02 16.06 7.41
CA ALA A 69 -1.23 16.31 8.20
C ALA A 69 -1.51 15.23 9.26
N LEU A 70 -1.09 13.99 9.01
CA LEU A 70 -1.26 12.85 9.92
C LEU A 70 -0.06 12.60 10.84
N GLY A 71 1.05 13.35 10.68
CA GLY A 71 2.29 13.11 11.41
C GLY A 71 2.95 11.76 11.09
N ILE A 72 2.73 11.23 9.90
CA ILE A 72 3.29 9.95 9.42
C ILE A 72 4.63 10.23 8.74
N GLN A 73 5.66 9.46 9.12
CA GLN A 73 6.96 9.52 8.45
C GLN A 73 6.87 8.83 7.08
N TYR A 74 7.67 9.27 6.12
CA TYR A 74 7.72 8.61 4.81
C TYR A 74 9.14 8.52 4.28
N ILE A 75 9.40 7.49 3.48
CA ILE A 75 10.66 7.25 2.79
C ILE A 75 10.33 6.96 1.32
N THR A 76 10.99 7.66 0.40
CA THR A 76 10.89 7.39 -1.03
C THR A 76 12.08 6.52 -1.46
N LYS A 77 11.78 5.39 -2.10
CA LYS A 77 12.81 4.48 -2.65
C LYS A 77 12.22 3.65 -3.78
N GLU A 78 13.05 2.99 -4.57
CA GLU A 78 12.57 1.98 -5.51
C GLU A 78 12.06 0.75 -4.74
N GLN A 79 10.88 0.27 -5.13
CA GLN A 79 10.26 -0.91 -4.56
C GLN A 79 10.35 -2.10 -5.53
N THR A 80 10.33 -3.32 -4.98
CA THR A 80 10.29 -4.57 -5.75
C THR A 80 9.13 -4.60 -6.74
N VAL A 81 7.97 -4.10 -6.31
CA VAL A 81 6.79 -3.94 -7.15
C VAL A 81 6.65 -2.46 -7.55
N PRO A 82 6.66 -2.12 -8.85
CA PRO A 82 6.45 -0.76 -9.32
C PRO A 82 5.15 -0.15 -8.82
N PHE A 83 5.20 1.15 -8.53
CA PHE A 83 4.03 1.90 -8.05
C PHE A 83 3.39 1.30 -6.79
N SER A 84 4.18 0.62 -5.95
CA SER A 84 3.71 0.12 -4.65
C SER A 84 3.97 1.11 -3.52
N ILE A 85 3.11 0.99 -2.51
CA ILE A 85 3.19 1.65 -1.22
C ILE A 85 3.15 0.54 -0.17
N THR A 86 4.17 0.53 0.69
CA THR A 86 4.24 -0.39 1.83
C THR A 86 4.40 0.39 3.13
N TRP A 87 4.20 -0.27 4.26
CA TRP A 87 4.30 0.36 5.57
C TRP A 87 5.29 -0.40 6.44
N ASN A 88 6.14 0.35 7.14
CA ASN A 88 6.91 -0.15 8.26
C ASN A 88 6.35 0.45 9.55
N ARG A 89 6.40 -0.31 10.64
CA ARG A 89 6.05 0.15 11.97
C ARG A 89 7.25 0.09 12.89
N GLN A 90 7.51 1.18 13.61
CA GLN A 90 8.46 1.18 14.71
C GLN A 90 7.85 0.46 15.93
N VAL A 91 8.47 -0.64 16.33
CA VAL A 91 8.03 -1.47 17.45
C VAL A 91 9.13 -1.58 18.49
N THR A 92 8.75 -1.55 19.76
CA THR A 92 9.64 -1.87 20.88
C THR A 92 9.44 -3.32 21.29
N SER A 93 10.49 -4.13 21.12
CA SER A 93 10.58 -5.48 21.67
C SER A 93 11.15 -5.44 23.09
N ILE A 94 10.74 -6.42 23.89
CA ILE A 94 11.08 -6.52 25.30
C ILE A 94 11.72 -7.89 25.46
N ASN A 95 12.97 -7.91 25.93
CA ASN A 95 13.69 -9.13 26.29
C ASN A 95 14.08 -9.06 27.76
N VAL A 96 14.09 -10.21 28.42
CA VAL A 96 14.67 -10.33 29.75
C VAL A 96 15.89 -11.23 29.61
N SER A 97 17.07 -10.65 29.86
CA SER A 97 18.32 -11.37 29.75
C SER A 97 18.42 -12.48 30.80
N ARG A 98 19.40 -13.38 30.62
CA ARG A 98 19.69 -14.44 31.60
C ARG A 98 20.11 -13.88 32.96
N GLU A 99 20.64 -12.67 32.98
CA GLU A 99 21.02 -11.91 34.17
C GLU A 99 19.82 -11.17 34.80
N ASN A 100 18.60 -11.47 34.35
CA ASN A 100 17.36 -10.90 34.87
C ASN A 100 17.21 -9.39 34.64
N GLN A 101 17.95 -8.85 33.67
CA GLN A 101 17.88 -7.45 33.26
C GLN A 101 16.84 -7.29 32.14
N VAL A 102 16.07 -6.20 32.16
CA VAL A 102 15.10 -5.89 31.10
C VAL A 102 15.80 -5.08 30.02
N GLU A 103 15.83 -5.62 28.82
CA GLU A 103 16.38 -4.96 27.64
C GLU A 103 15.23 -4.61 26.68
N THR A 104 15.23 -3.38 26.19
CA THR A 104 14.28 -2.94 25.16
C THR A 104 15.02 -2.62 23.88
N MET A 105 14.61 -3.24 22.78
CA MET A 105 15.15 -2.95 21.45
C MET A 105 14.10 -2.29 20.60
N LYS A 106 14.49 -1.26 19.86
CA LYS A 106 13.64 -0.67 18.81
C LYS A 106 13.97 -1.37 17.49
N SER A 107 12.94 -1.79 16.79
CA SER A 107 13.07 -2.37 15.45
C SER A 107 11.97 -1.83 14.55
N GLU A 108 12.16 -1.96 13.25
CA GLU A 108 11.11 -1.78 12.27
C GLU A 108 10.53 -3.14 11.89
N GLN A 109 9.20 -3.21 11.84
CA GLN A 109 8.46 -4.37 11.36
C GLN A 109 7.68 -3.95 10.13
N THR A 110 7.83 -4.68 9.03
CA THR A 110 7.02 -4.48 7.82
C THR A 110 5.58 -4.94 8.08
N GLU A 111 4.61 -4.12 7.69
CA GLU A 111 3.20 -4.48 7.71
C GLU A 111 2.85 -5.40 6.54
N GLU A 112 1.78 -6.19 6.69
CA GLU A 112 1.34 -7.13 5.66
C GLU A 112 0.58 -6.43 4.52
N ASP A 113 -0.02 -5.27 4.79
CA ASP A 113 -0.75 -4.49 3.78
C ASP A 113 0.18 -3.86 2.74
N VAL A 114 -0.18 -4.01 1.47
CA VAL A 114 0.51 -3.38 0.34
C VAL A 114 -0.52 -2.80 -0.62
N LEU A 115 -0.33 -1.54 -0.98
CA LEU A 115 -1.17 -0.84 -1.95
C LEU A 115 -0.39 -0.63 -3.24
N VAL A 116 -0.93 -1.10 -4.36
CA VAL A 116 -0.33 -0.94 -5.70
C VAL A 116 -1.20 -0.01 -6.52
N LEU A 117 -0.61 1.10 -6.96
CA LEU A 117 -1.26 2.06 -7.84
C LEU A 117 -1.08 1.59 -9.29
N LEU A 118 -2.19 1.41 -10.00
CA LEU A 118 -2.16 0.98 -11.39
C LEU A 118 -2.51 2.16 -12.31
N PRO A 119 -1.58 2.60 -13.18
CA PRO A 119 -1.88 3.63 -14.17
C PRO A 119 -3.01 3.18 -15.09
N VAL A 120 -3.96 4.09 -15.39
CA VAL A 120 -5.11 3.79 -16.28
C VAL A 120 -4.69 3.26 -17.65
N ALA A 121 -3.55 3.69 -18.19
CA ALA A 121 -3.06 3.21 -19.47
C ALA A 121 -2.75 1.70 -19.43
N ASP A 122 -2.07 1.25 -18.38
CA ASP A 122 -1.73 -0.16 -18.18
C ASP A 122 -2.98 -0.99 -17.92
N PHE A 123 -3.89 -0.50 -17.07
CA PHE A 123 -5.14 -1.17 -16.79
C PHE A 123 -6.00 -1.37 -18.06
N VAL A 124 -6.14 -0.34 -18.89
CA VAL A 124 -6.87 -0.43 -20.16
C VAL A 124 -6.24 -1.48 -21.09
N ASN A 125 -4.90 -1.54 -21.15
CA ASN A 125 -4.19 -2.56 -21.93
C ASN A 125 -4.49 -3.97 -21.41
N PHE A 126 -4.51 -4.16 -20.08
CA PHE A 126 -4.85 -5.45 -19.46
C PHE A 126 -6.27 -5.91 -19.79
N VAL A 127 -7.25 -4.99 -19.72
CA VAL A 127 -8.65 -5.28 -20.09
C VAL A 127 -8.77 -5.64 -21.57
N GLN A 128 -8.09 -4.89 -22.45
CA GLN A 128 -8.06 -5.22 -23.88
C GLN A 128 -7.46 -6.59 -24.15
N ASN A 129 -6.39 -6.96 -23.45
CA ASN A 129 -5.75 -8.26 -23.60
C ASN A 129 -6.64 -9.38 -23.07
N HIS A 130 -7.37 -9.16 -21.97
CA HIS A 130 -8.36 -10.12 -21.47
C HIS A 130 -9.44 -10.39 -22.51
N LYS A 131 -10.00 -9.34 -23.15
CA LYS A 131 -10.97 -9.47 -24.24
C LYS A 131 -10.44 -10.24 -25.45
N LYS A 132 -9.13 -10.14 -25.72
CA LYS A 132 -8.46 -10.84 -26.82
C LYS A 132 -8.06 -12.27 -26.49
N CYS A 133 -8.07 -12.68 -25.22
CA CYS A 133 -7.55 -13.97 -24.77
C CYS A 133 -8.36 -15.19 -25.27
N GLY A 134 -9.50 -14.97 -25.95
CA GLY A 134 -10.25 -15.98 -26.71
C GLY A 134 -9.94 -16.05 -28.22
N SER A 135 -8.95 -15.29 -28.72
CA SER A 135 -8.53 -15.25 -30.13
C SER A 135 -7.19 -15.98 -30.32
N GLU A 136 -7.02 -16.67 -31.45
CA GLU A 136 -5.88 -17.55 -31.78
C GLU A 136 -4.49 -16.86 -31.82
N LEU A 137 -4.43 -15.54 -31.73
CA LEU A 137 -3.19 -14.77 -31.63
C LEU A 137 -2.91 -14.39 -30.18
N GLY A 138 -1.91 -15.06 -29.58
CA GLY A 138 -1.52 -14.94 -28.17
C GLY A 138 -1.62 -13.53 -27.59
N GLY A 139 -2.46 -13.39 -26.57
CA GLY A 139 -2.70 -12.13 -25.88
C GLY A 139 -1.49 -11.64 -25.08
N GLY A 140 -1.31 -10.32 -25.00
CA GLY A 140 -0.37 -9.70 -24.07
C GLY A 140 -0.77 -9.94 -22.60
N PRO A 141 0.01 -9.42 -21.64
CA PRO A 141 -0.27 -9.64 -20.22
C PRO A 141 -1.68 -9.15 -19.85
N THR A 142 -2.42 -9.96 -19.09
CA THR A 142 -3.72 -9.61 -18.51
C THR A 142 -3.57 -9.11 -17.07
N LEU A 143 -4.64 -8.57 -16.50
CA LEU A 143 -4.67 -8.14 -15.10
C LEU A 143 -4.37 -9.31 -14.16
N THR A 144 -4.94 -10.48 -14.44
CA THR A 144 -4.69 -11.71 -13.67
C THR A 144 -3.22 -12.10 -13.68
N ASN A 145 -2.55 -12.03 -14.83
CA ASN A 145 -1.11 -12.31 -14.90
C ASN A 145 -0.32 -11.31 -14.07
N TYR A 146 -0.64 -10.03 -14.17
CA TYR A 146 0.03 -8.99 -13.39
C TYR A 146 -0.15 -9.20 -11.88
N VAL A 147 -1.39 -9.46 -11.42
CA VAL A 147 -1.68 -9.73 -10.01
C VAL A 147 -0.93 -10.97 -9.51
N GLN A 148 -0.87 -12.05 -10.32
CA GLN A 148 -0.10 -13.25 -9.98
C GLN A 148 1.39 -12.94 -9.84
N THR A 149 1.98 -12.16 -10.76
CA THR A 149 3.38 -11.74 -10.66
C THR A 149 3.62 -10.90 -9.41
N VAL A 150 2.75 -9.95 -9.08
CA VAL A 150 2.87 -9.15 -7.84
C VAL A 150 2.82 -10.07 -6.62
N LYS A 151 1.90 -11.03 -6.59
CA LYS A 151 1.76 -12.00 -5.49
C LYS A 151 2.96 -12.92 -5.35
N GLN A 152 3.66 -13.26 -6.44
CA GLN A 152 4.91 -14.02 -6.36
C GLN A 152 6.03 -13.22 -5.68
N HIS A 153 6.09 -11.90 -5.88
CA HIS A 153 7.08 -11.04 -5.22
C HIS A 153 6.71 -10.72 -3.77
N LEU A 154 5.41 -10.73 -3.45
CA LEU A 154 4.86 -10.39 -2.13
C LEU A 154 3.87 -11.47 -1.64
N PRO A 155 4.34 -12.70 -1.34
CA PRO A 155 3.48 -13.85 -1.10
C PRO A 155 2.67 -13.79 0.20
N ASN A 156 3.19 -13.08 1.21
CA ASN A 156 2.58 -12.99 2.55
C ASN A 156 1.84 -11.66 2.77
N SER A 157 1.64 -10.87 1.72
CA SER A 157 1.05 -9.53 1.83
C SER A 157 -0.41 -9.51 1.43
N PHE A 158 -1.19 -8.64 2.06
CA PHE A 158 -2.53 -8.26 1.63
C PHE A 158 -2.42 -7.20 0.53
N LEU A 159 -2.69 -7.61 -0.71
CA LEU A 159 -2.57 -6.75 -1.88
C LEU A 159 -3.88 -6.01 -2.14
N SER A 160 -3.80 -4.67 -2.19
CA SER A 160 -4.87 -3.79 -2.67
C SER A 160 -4.41 -3.08 -3.94
N PHE A 161 -5.24 -3.06 -4.97
CA PHE A 161 -4.94 -2.37 -6.23
C PHE A 161 -5.86 -1.16 -6.40
N VAL A 162 -5.28 -0.03 -6.81
CA VAL A 162 -6.04 1.21 -7.08
C VAL A 162 -5.74 1.70 -8.48
N VAL A 163 -6.75 1.72 -9.34
CA VAL A 163 -6.61 2.24 -10.71
C VAL A 163 -6.75 3.75 -10.70
N ILE A 164 -5.71 4.46 -11.11
CA ILE A 164 -5.70 5.93 -11.11
C ILE A 164 -6.01 6.47 -12.49
N GLY A 165 -7.00 7.37 -12.56
CA GLY A 165 -7.31 8.13 -13.77
C GLY A 165 -8.48 7.58 -14.60
N MET A 166 -9.22 6.60 -14.10
CA MET A 166 -10.38 6.02 -14.79
C MET A 166 -11.45 7.05 -15.16
N GLU A 167 -11.77 7.95 -14.24
CA GLU A 167 -12.78 8.99 -14.50
C GLU A 167 -12.37 9.91 -15.66
N LYS A 168 -11.10 10.35 -15.66
CA LYS A 168 -10.54 11.16 -16.75
C LYS A 168 -10.55 10.38 -18.06
N TYR A 169 -10.19 9.10 -18.04
CA TYR A 169 -10.22 8.25 -19.23
C TYR A 169 -11.62 8.20 -19.86
N PHE A 170 -12.67 7.93 -19.07
CA PHE A 170 -14.04 7.88 -19.59
C PHE A 170 -14.54 9.23 -20.11
N ARG A 171 -14.19 10.33 -19.42
CA ARG A 171 -14.50 11.68 -19.88
C ARG A 171 -13.83 11.98 -21.23
N ASP A 172 -12.57 11.60 -21.37
CA ASP A 172 -11.80 11.80 -22.61
C ASP A 172 -12.37 10.93 -23.75
N GLN A 173 -12.78 9.69 -23.47
CA GLN A 173 -13.47 8.83 -24.45
C GLN A 173 -14.78 9.46 -24.93
N LYS A 174 -15.64 9.91 -24.01
CA LYS A 174 -16.90 10.58 -24.36
C LYS A 174 -16.66 11.83 -25.21
N THR A 175 -15.65 12.62 -24.86
CA THR A 175 -15.26 13.83 -25.60
C THR A 175 -14.79 13.49 -27.01
N LYS A 176 -14.00 12.42 -27.19
CA LYS A 176 -13.57 11.94 -28.51
C LYS A 176 -14.75 11.52 -29.38
N VAL A 177 -15.71 10.76 -28.82
CA VAL A 177 -16.91 10.32 -29.54
C VAL A 177 -17.75 11.54 -29.99
N GLN A 178 -17.98 12.51 -29.11
CA GLN A 178 -18.73 13.73 -29.45
C GLN A 178 -18.05 14.56 -30.53
N ARG A 179 -16.72 14.71 -30.47
CA ARG A 179 -15.94 15.43 -31.50
C ARG A 179 -16.06 14.74 -32.86
N LYS A 180 -15.95 13.41 -32.91
CA LYS A 180 -16.14 12.63 -34.14
C LYS A 180 -17.56 12.77 -34.69
N HIS A 181 -18.58 12.67 -33.85
CA HIS A 181 -19.97 12.85 -34.27
C HIS A 181 -20.22 14.26 -34.84
N ARG A 182 -19.70 15.30 -34.18
CA ARG A 182 -19.80 16.69 -34.68
C ARG A 182 -19.10 16.85 -36.02
N ALA A 183 -17.90 16.29 -36.18
CA ALA A 183 -17.16 16.34 -37.44
C ALA A 183 -17.95 15.66 -38.57
N ALA A 184 -18.53 14.47 -38.31
CA ALA A 184 -19.32 13.72 -39.28
C ALA A 184 -20.60 14.45 -39.73
N VAL A 185 -21.25 15.21 -38.84
CA VAL A 185 -22.45 15.99 -39.16
C VAL A 185 -22.10 17.25 -39.98
N LEU A 186 -20.92 17.83 -39.76
CA LEU A 186 -20.46 19.03 -40.46
C LEU A 186 -19.82 18.71 -41.83
N SER A 187 -19.27 17.50 -42.00
CA SER A 187 -18.88 16.99 -43.32
C SER A 187 -20.15 16.61 -44.09
N ASN A 188 -20.41 17.26 -45.23
CA ASN A 188 -21.57 17.00 -46.10
C ASN A 188 -21.50 15.64 -46.84
N GLU A 189 -20.68 14.71 -46.36
CA GLU A 189 -20.60 13.34 -46.85
C GLU A 189 -21.73 12.56 -46.16
N ARG A 190 -22.61 11.93 -46.94
CA ARG A 190 -23.56 10.93 -46.42
C ARG A 190 -22.74 9.79 -45.84
N ALA A 191 -22.41 9.90 -44.56
CA ALA A 191 -21.70 8.86 -43.83
C ALA A 191 -22.58 7.60 -43.86
N THR A 192 -22.06 6.55 -44.50
CA THR A 192 -22.55 5.19 -44.30
C THR A 192 -22.65 4.93 -42.80
N PRO A 193 -23.69 4.20 -42.32
CA PRO A 193 -23.80 3.86 -40.90
C PRO A 193 -22.48 3.21 -40.49
N CYS A 194 -21.72 3.87 -39.62
CA CYS A 194 -20.44 3.33 -39.18
C CYS A 194 -20.73 2.00 -38.47
N THR A 195 -20.47 0.89 -39.15
CA THR A 195 -20.38 -0.41 -38.49
C THR A 195 -19.17 -0.33 -37.57
N TYR A 196 -19.51 -0.18 -36.31
CA TYR A 196 -18.65 0.12 -35.19
C TYR A 196 -17.63 -1.01 -35.00
N SER A 197 -16.43 -0.90 -35.58
CA SER A 197 -15.28 -1.72 -35.17
C SER A 197 -14.62 -1.07 -33.95
N ASP A 198 -15.30 -1.23 -32.81
CA ASP A 198 -14.88 -0.80 -31.47
C ASP A 198 -13.70 -1.57 -30.88
N GLN A 199 -12.85 -2.12 -31.74
CA GLN A 199 -11.89 -3.14 -31.34
C GLN A 199 -10.77 -2.62 -30.43
N GLY A 200 -10.77 -1.33 -30.07
CA GLY A 200 -9.77 -0.69 -29.23
C GLY A 200 -10.28 0.19 -28.10
N SER A 201 -11.60 0.35 -27.88
CA SER A 201 -12.09 1.13 -26.73
C SER A 201 -12.60 0.23 -25.61
N VAL A 202 -12.18 0.54 -24.37
CA VAL A 202 -12.61 -0.17 -23.16
C VAL A 202 -13.77 0.61 -22.54
N HIS A 203 -14.91 -0.05 -22.40
CA HIS A 203 -16.14 0.47 -21.78
C HIS A 203 -16.24 0.08 -20.33
N ARG A 204 -17.22 0.65 -19.63
CA ARG A 204 -17.45 0.40 -18.21
C ARG A 204 -17.79 -1.05 -17.91
N LEU A 205 -18.58 -1.70 -18.76
CA LEU A 205 -18.91 -3.12 -18.64
C LEU A 205 -17.65 -3.99 -18.73
N ASP A 206 -16.77 -3.70 -19.70
CA ASP A 206 -15.50 -4.43 -19.86
C ASP A 206 -14.59 -4.35 -18.63
N ILE A 207 -14.73 -3.31 -17.80
CA ILE A 207 -13.92 -3.13 -16.59
C ILE A 207 -14.47 -3.91 -15.41
N GLU A 208 -15.80 -4.04 -15.33
CA GLU A 208 -16.47 -4.77 -14.25
C GLU A 208 -16.40 -6.29 -14.46
N GLU A 209 -16.07 -6.75 -15.68
CA GLU A 209 -15.97 -8.16 -16.06
C GLU A 209 -14.55 -8.77 -15.93
N VAL A 210 -13.52 -7.97 -15.63
CA VAL A 210 -12.09 -8.39 -15.63
C VAL A 210 -11.55 -8.60 -14.22
#